data_AF-A0A967KL19-F1
#
_entry.id   AF-A0A967KL19-F1
#
_cell.length_a   1.000
_cell.length_b   1.000
_cell.length_c   1.000
_cell.angle_alpha   90.00
_cell.angle_beta   90.00
_cell.angle_gamma   90.00
#
_symmetry.space_group_name_H-M   'P 1'
#
loop_
_entity.id
_entity.type
_entity.pdbx_description
1 polymer ?
#
loop_
_entity_poly.entity_id
_entity_poly.type
_entity_poly.pdbx_seq_one_letter_code
_entity_poly.pdbx_strand_id
1 'polypeptide(L)' 'FVGGNPIVTAPPGPEHATADLFQKRLYCLTPSPNVLPDAVQLMEDFIELIGATPFYLDPVEHDGLMGGVNMLP' A
#
# COMPACT_ATOMS: atom_id res chain seq x y z
N PHE A 1 11.70 1.82 -9.33
CA PHE A 1 11.14 2.23 -8.02
C PHE A 1 9.84 1.47 -7.82
N VAL A 2 9.48 1.13 -6.58
CA VAL A 2 8.20 0.49 -6.24
C VAL A 2 7.42 1.47 -5.36
N GLY A 3 6.34 2.06 -5.90
CA GLY A 3 5.45 2.88 -5.10
C GLY A 3 4.59 2.02 -4.19
N GLY A 4 4.27 2.53 -3.00
CA GLY A 4 3.57 1.78 -1.97
C GLY A 4 2.62 2.66 -1.15
N ASN A 5 1.39 2.21 -0.94
CA ASN A 5 0.40 2.89 -0.11
C ASN A 5 -0.44 1.88 0.72
N PRO A 6 -0.19 1.73 2.04
CA PRO A 6 -1.05 0.93 2.91
C PRO A 6 -2.40 1.60 3.13
N ILE A 7 -3.49 0.85 2.90
CA ILE A 7 -4.86 1.33 3.16
C ILE A 7 -5.21 1.09 4.63
N VAL A 8 -4.84 2.07 5.46
CA VAL A 8 -5.04 2.06 6.92
C VAL A 8 -5.91 3.24 7.34
N THR A 9 -6.60 3.10 8.47
CA THR A 9 -7.37 4.19 9.08
C THR A 9 -6.86 4.40 10.49
N ALA A 10 -6.06 5.44 10.68
CA ALA A 10 -5.52 5.85 11.97
C ALA A 10 -5.40 7.38 12.04
N PRO A 11 -5.55 7.98 13.22
CA PRO A 11 -5.23 9.39 13.40
C PRO A 11 -3.74 9.66 13.12
N PRO A 12 -3.37 10.90 12.74
CA PRO A 12 -1.97 11.25 12.54
C PRO A 12 -1.20 11.21 13.86
N GLY A 13 0.11 11.01 13.77
CA GLY A 13 1.02 11.05 14.93
C GLY A 13 1.51 9.66 15.37
N PRO A 14 2.78 9.55 15.81
CA PRO A 14 3.38 8.28 16.22
C PRO A 14 2.70 7.64 17.44
N GLU A 15 2.00 8.41 18.27
CA GLU A 15 1.26 7.94 19.44
C GLU A 15 0.10 6.99 19.09
N HIS A 16 -0.36 7.01 17.84
CA HIS A 16 -1.41 6.13 17.33
C HIS A 16 -0.85 4.88 16.64
N ALA A 17 0.47 4.68 16.65
CA ALA A 17 1.07 3.49 16.06
C ALA A 17 0.73 2.23 16.87
N THR A 18 0.22 1.20 16.19
CA THR A 18 -0.05 -0.11 16.79
C THR A 18 0.69 -1.21 16.02
N ALA A 19 1.04 -2.29 16.72
CA ALA A 19 1.76 -3.41 16.11
C ALA A 19 0.93 -4.15 15.03
N ASP A 20 -0.40 -4.02 15.10
CA ASP A 20 -1.37 -4.66 14.23
C ASP A 20 -1.94 -3.74 13.15
N LEU A 21 -1.41 -2.51 13.01
CA LEU A 21 -1.95 -1.47 12.12
C LEU A 21 -2.17 -1.96 10.67
N PHE A 22 -1.27 -2.82 10.17
CA PHE A 22 -1.28 -3.34 8.80
C PHE A 22 -2.03 -4.66 8.64
N GLN A 23 -2.43 -5.31 9.74
CA GLN A 23 -3.00 -6.65 9.71
C GLN A 23 -4.33 -6.69 8.95
N LYS A 24 -4.44 -7.60 7.98
CA LYS A 24 -5.60 -7.79 7.09
C LYS A 24 -5.99 -6.53 6.29
N ARG A 25 -5.04 -5.62 6.08
CA ARG A 25 -5.23 -4.41 5.27
C ARG A 25 -4.72 -4.63 3.85
N LEU A 26 -5.31 -3.92 2.89
CA LEU A 26 -4.75 -3.84 1.55
C LEU A 26 -3.51 -2.94 1.57
N TYR A 27 -2.50 -3.31 0.80
CA TYR A 27 -1.33 -2.50 0.55
C TYR A 27 -1.15 -2.35 -0.96
N CYS A 28 -1.43 -1.15 -1.45
CA CYS A 28 -1.32 -0.82 -2.86
C CYS A 28 0.14 -0.75 -3.30
N LEU A 29 0.48 -1.46 -4.39
CA LEU A 29 1.78 -1.46 -5.04
C LEU A 29 1.65 -0.88 -6.44
N THR A 30 2.47 0.13 -6.76
CA THR A 30 2.54 0.78 -8.07
C THR A 30 3.97 0.70 -8.62
N PRO A 31 4.40 -0.48 -9.14
CA PRO A 31 5.76 -0.64 -9.63
C PRO A 31 6.02 0.18 -10.90
N SER A 32 7.17 0.84 -11.00
CA SER A 32 7.54 1.57 -12.22
C SER A 32 7.80 0.61 -13.39
N PRO A 33 7.57 0.97 -14.66
CA PRO A 33 7.73 0.06 -15.80
C PRO A 33 9.11 -0.61 -15.93
N ASN A 34 10.17 0.07 -15.47
CA ASN A 34 11.55 -0.41 -15.55
C ASN A 34 12.08 -0.94 -14.20
N VAL A 35 11.19 -1.32 -13.28
CA VAL A 35 11.61 -1.87 -11.99
C VAL A 35 12.19 -3.28 -12.15
N LEU A 36 13.18 -3.61 -11.33
CA LEU A 36 13.71 -4.97 -11.26
C LEU A 36 12.65 -5.90 -10.62
N PRO A 37 12.40 -7.09 -11.16
CA PRO A 37 11.45 -8.05 -10.58
C PRO A 37 11.73 -8.37 -9.11
N ASP A 38 13.01 -8.53 -8.76
CA ASP A 38 13.44 -8.82 -7.38
C ASP A 38 13.01 -7.72 -6.39
N ALA A 39 12.96 -6.46 -6.83
CA ALA A 39 12.51 -5.36 -5.98
C ALA A 39 10.99 -5.39 -5.75
N VAL A 40 10.22 -5.93 -6.70
CA VAL A 40 8.78 -6.13 -6.54
C VAL A 40 8.53 -7.29 -5.58
N GLN A 41 9.23 -8.41 -5.77
CA GLN A 41 9.13 -9.57 -4.88
C GLN A 41 9.49 -9.20 -3.44
N LEU A 42 10.57 -8.45 -3.24
CA LEU A 42 10.96 -7.99 -1.90
C LEU A 42 9.85 -7.18 -1.21
N MET A 43 9.13 -6.36 -1.97
CA MET A 43 8.01 -5.59 -1.42
C MET A 43 6.79 -6.46 -1.14
N GLU A 44 6.49 -7.44 -2.00
CA GLU A 44 5.44 -8.43 -1.77
C GLU A 44 5.68 -9.19 -0.47
N ASP A 45 6.88 -9.77 -0.32
CA ASP A 45 7.28 -10.53 0.86
C ASP A 45 7.18 -9.68 2.13
N PHE A 46 7.61 -8.41 2.07
CA PHE A 46 7.51 -7.49 3.19
C PHE A 46 6.05 -7.20 3.59
N ILE A 47 5.18 -6.98 2.61
CA ILE A 47 3.76 -6.69 2.83
C ILE A 47 3.06 -7.90 3.48
N GLU A 48 3.33 -9.10 2.98
CA GLU A 48 2.79 -10.33 3.57
C GLU A 48 3.33 -10.56 4.98
N LEU A 49 4.61 -10.28 5.22
CA LEU A 49 5.25 -10.41 6.53
C LEU A 49 4.59 -9.51 7.60
N ILE A 50 4.16 -8.30 7.23
CA ILE A 50 3.43 -7.39 8.14
C ILE A 50 1.93 -7.71 8.24
N GLY A 51 1.46 -8.80 7.62
CA GLY A 51 0.09 -9.29 7.65
C GLY A 51 -0.88 -8.52 6.77
N ALA A 52 -0.38 -7.71 5.83
CA ALA A 52 -1.18 -7.03 4.82
C ALA A 52 -1.29 -7.88 3.55
N THR A 53 -2.15 -7.47 2.63
CA THR A 53 -2.35 -8.12 1.33
C THR A 53 -1.88 -7.18 0.21
N PRO A 54 -0.89 -7.59 -0.61
CA PRO A 54 -0.42 -6.80 -1.73
C PRO A 54 -1.52 -6.64 -2.78
N PHE A 55 -1.69 -5.42 -3.30
CA PHE A 55 -2.66 -5.11 -4.34
C PHE A 55 -1.99 -4.30 -5.44
N TYR A 56 -1.89 -4.87 -6.64
CA TYR A 56 -1.18 -4.27 -7.77
C TYR A 56 -2.09 -3.42 -8.64
N LEU A 57 -1.63 -2.23 -9.00
CA LEU A 57 -2.33 -1.31 -9.87
C LEU A 57 -1.37 -0.30 -10.49
N ASP A 58 -1.78 0.36 -11.56
CA ASP A 58 -0.99 1.49 -12.07
C ASP A 58 -1.25 2.78 -11.24
N PRO A 59 -0.35 3.77 -11.29
CA PRO A 59 -0.51 5.00 -10.50
C PRO A 59 -1.79 5.79 -10.78
N VAL A 60 -2.29 5.77 -12.02
CA VAL A 60 -3.50 6.50 -12.42
C VAL A 60 -4.75 5.79 -11.88
N GLU A 61 -4.79 4.46 -11.97
CA GLU A 61 -5.85 3.65 -11.34
C GLU A 61 -5.89 3.85 -9.82
N HIS A 62 -4.72 3.88 -9.17
CA HIS A 62 -4.59 4.13 -7.73
C HIS A 62 -5.22 5.46 -7.33
N ASP A 63 -4.82 6.54 -8.00
CA ASP A 63 -5.27 7.88 -7.66
C ASP A 63 -6.76 8.06 -7.96
N GLY A 64 -7.25 7.45 -9.05
CA GLY A 64 -8.68 7.42 -9.36
C GLY A 64 -9.52 6.71 -8.29
N LEU A 65 -9.06 5.54 -7.81
CA LEU A 65 -9.73 4.78 -6.77
C LEU A 65 -9.71 5.51 -5.42
N MET A 66 -8.56 6.07 -5.03
CA MET A 66 -8.42 6.87 -3.81
C MET A 66 -9.27 8.14 -3.86
N GLY A 67 -9.36 8.77 -5.03
CA GLY A 67 -10.25 9.89 -5.29
C GLY A 67 -11.71 9.52 -5.01
N GLY A 68 -12.16 8.39 -5.55
CA GLY A 68 -13.54 7.92 -5.42
C GLY A 68 -13.93 7.45 -4.01
N VAL A 69 -13.01 6.86 -3.26
CA VAL A 69 -13.29 6.22 -1.97
C VAL A 69 -12.98 7.12 -0.77
N ASN A 70 -11.97 7.98 -0.89
CA ASN A 70 -11.39 8.68 0.26
C ASN A 70 -11.47 10.21 0.18
N MET A 71 -11.69 10.77 -1.02
CA MET A 71 -11.64 12.22 -1.28
C MET A 71 -12.97 12.81 -1.76
N LEU A 72 -14.00 11.98 -2.02
CA LEU A 72 -15.36 12.43 -2.27
C LEU A 72 -16.20 12.32 -0.98
N PRO A 73 -17.11 13.29 -0.70
CA PRO A 73 -17.86 13.38 0.56
C PRO A 73 -18.87 12.26 0.78
#